data_AF-A0A8H3LDZ6-F1
#
_entry.id   AF-A0A8H3LDZ6-F1
#
_cell.length_a   1.000
_cell.length_b   1.000
_cell.length_c   1.000
_cell.angle_alpha   90.00
_cell.angle_beta   90.00
_cell.angle_gamma   90.00
#
_symmetry.space_group_name_H-M   'P 1'
#
loop_
_entity.id
_entity.type
_entity.pdbx_description
1 polymer ?
#
loop_
_entity_poly.entity_id
_entity_poly.type
_entity_poly.pdbx_seq_one_letter_code
_entity_poly.pdbx_strand_id
1 'polypeptide(L)'
;MGRRWLNEKEAPFAWSEPLHYIDTLDNPGSNCSVVLARDCPTGNCVVGAITNYTTQLDCTNGYDIFTRDFALRFLTHFVGDITQPWTRERWKWS
;
A
#
# COMPACT_ATOMS: atom_id res chain seq x y z
N MET A 1 -24.37 3.02 -6.36
CA MET A 1 -24.04 4.13 -7.28
C MET A 1 -22.87 3.67 -8.13
N GLY A 2 -23.14 3.39 -9.42
CA GLY A 2 -22.22 2.67 -10.30
C GLY A 2 -21.06 3.54 -10.79
N ARG A 3 -19.84 3.00 -10.72
CA ARG A 3 -18.66 3.55 -11.39
C ARG A 3 -18.56 2.95 -12.78
N ARG A 4 -19.14 3.63 -13.75
CA ARG A 4 -18.84 3.46 -15.18
C ARG A 4 -18.52 4.87 -15.69
N TRP A 5 -17.39 5.01 -16.39
CA TRP A 5 -16.87 6.21 -17.06
C TRP A 5 -15.94 7.16 -16.29
N LEU A 6 -14.80 6.65 -15.81
CA LEU A 6 -13.49 7.31 -15.93
C LEU A 6 -12.50 6.19 -16.25
N ASN A 7 -11.64 6.35 -17.25
CA ASN A 7 -10.52 5.41 -17.43
C ASN A 7 -9.76 5.38 -16.11
N GLU A 8 -9.78 4.27 -15.36
CA GLU A 8 -9.03 4.12 -14.10
C GLU A 8 -7.53 4.40 -14.30
N LYS A 9 -7.06 4.27 -15.54
CA LYS A 9 -5.69 4.61 -15.98
C LYS A 9 -5.38 6.11 -16.02
N GLU A 10 -6.39 6.98 -15.90
CA GLU A 10 -6.26 8.45 -15.92
C GLU A 10 -6.51 9.08 -14.54
N ALA A 11 -6.81 8.28 -13.52
CA ALA A 11 -6.92 8.80 -12.16
C ALA A 11 -5.54 9.33 -11.69
N PRO A 12 -5.48 10.54 -11.10
CA PRO A 12 -4.29 10.96 -10.38
C PRO A 12 -3.89 9.86 -9.40
N PHE A 13 -2.61 9.47 -9.42
CA PHE A 13 -2.05 8.41 -8.55
C PHE A 13 -2.49 6.97 -8.87
N ALA A 14 -2.95 6.65 -10.08
CA ALA A 14 -3.21 5.26 -10.48
C ALA A 14 -1.99 4.32 -10.27
N TRP A 15 -0.77 4.86 -10.30
CA TRP A 15 0.46 4.13 -10.01
C TRP A 15 0.59 3.68 -8.55
N SER A 16 -0.13 4.28 -7.61
CA SER A 16 -0.05 3.95 -6.19
C SER A 16 -0.93 2.77 -5.78
N GLU A 17 -1.78 2.25 -6.68
CA GLU A 17 -2.69 1.12 -6.40
C GLU A 17 -2.04 -0.05 -5.62
N PRO A 18 -0.87 -0.59 -6.03
CA PRO A 18 -0.24 -1.70 -5.30
C PRO A 18 0.26 -1.32 -3.91
N LEU A 19 0.39 -0.03 -3.60
CA LEU A 19 0.84 0.46 -2.30
C LEU A 19 -0.25 0.39 -1.23
N HIS A 20 -1.49 0.09 -1.59
CA HIS A 20 -2.62 0.06 -0.64
C HIS A 20 -2.84 -1.31 0.03
N TYR A 21 -2.07 -2.33 -0.34
CA TYR A 21 -2.25 -3.67 0.21
C TYR A 21 -0.93 -4.45 0.24
N ILE A 22 -0.96 -5.61 0.87
CA ILE A 22 0.07 -6.64 0.77
C ILE A 22 -0.62 -7.94 0.37
N ASP A 23 -0.16 -8.57 -0.70
CA ASP A 23 -0.72 -9.83 -1.20
C ASP A 23 -0.05 -10.98 -0.44
N THR A 24 -0.72 -11.53 0.57
CA THR A 24 -0.18 -12.66 1.33
C THR A 24 -0.36 -13.97 0.58
N LEU A 25 0.70 -14.79 0.57
CA LEU A 25 0.67 -16.16 0.04
C LEU A 25 0.51 -17.19 1.16
N ASP A 26 -0.57 -17.08 1.91
CA ASP A 26 -0.96 -17.95 3.02
C ASP A 26 -2.22 -18.80 2.71
N ASN A 27 -2.83 -19.41 3.74
CA ASN A 27 -3.98 -20.29 3.58
C ASN A 27 -5.14 -19.79 4.46
N PRO A 28 -5.93 -18.82 3.96
CA PRO A 28 -6.98 -18.20 4.76
C PRO A 28 -8.00 -19.23 5.24
N GLY A 29 -8.36 -19.13 6.53
CA GLY A 29 -9.21 -20.09 7.23
C GLY A 29 -8.49 -21.25 7.91
N SER A 30 -7.21 -21.49 7.60
CA SER A 30 -6.36 -22.47 8.32
C SER A 30 -5.16 -21.82 8.99
N ASN A 31 -4.44 -20.95 8.28
CA ASN A 31 -3.26 -20.25 8.78
C ASN A 31 -3.07 -18.92 8.07
N CYS A 32 -2.96 -17.84 8.85
CA CYS A 32 -2.71 -16.49 8.36
C CYS A 32 -1.26 -16.09 8.69
N SER A 33 -0.51 -15.64 7.69
CA SER A 33 0.90 -15.26 7.90
C SER A 33 1.38 -14.22 6.89
N VAL A 34 2.11 -13.22 7.39
CA VAL A 34 2.79 -12.21 6.59
C VAL A 34 4.30 -12.46 6.66
N VAL A 35 4.93 -12.64 5.50
CA VAL A 35 6.38 -12.80 5.36
C VAL A 35 6.86 -11.80 4.32
N LEU A 36 7.48 -10.70 4.76
CA LEU A 36 7.81 -9.57 3.88
C LEU A 36 8.68 -9.95 2.67
N ALA A 37 9.63 -10.87 2.83
CA ALA A 37 10.46 -11.34 1.72
C ALA A 37 9.66 -12.11 0.65
N ARG A 38 8.54 -12.73 1.02
CA ARG A 38 7.64 -13.48 0.13
C ARG A 38 6.54 -12.58 -0.44
N ASP A 39 5.93 -11.77 0.43
CA ASP A 39 4.69 -11.04 0.15
C ASP A 39 4.94 -9.59 -0.31
N CYS A 40 6.15 -9.04 -0.11
CA CYS A 40 6.54 -7.71 -0.54
C CYS A 40 8.03 -7.62 -0.97
N PRO A 41 8.46 -8.43 -1.97
CA PRO A 41 9.87 -8.56 -2.31
C PRO A 41 10.51 -7.28 -2.88
N THR A 42 9.71 -6.41 -3.50
CA THR A 42 10.20 -5.17 -4.17
C THR A 42 9.90 -3.90 -3.38
N GLY A 43 9.25 -4.00 -2.21
CA GLY A 43 8.73 -2.83 -1.49
C GLY A 43 7.50 -2.18 -2.13
N ASN A 44 6.99 -2.72 -3.24
CA ASN A 44 5.78 -2.23 -3.90
C ASN A 44 4.52 -2.84 -3.25
N CYS A 45 4.33 -2.51 -1.96
CA CYS A 45 3.20 -2.92 -1.12
C CYS A 45 2.99 -1.88 -0.02
N VAL A 46 1.94 -1.99 0.78
CA VAL A 46 1.64 -1.07 1.90
C VAL A 46 2.76 -0.94 2.93
N VAL A 47 3.47 -2.02 3.26
CA VAL A 47 4.59 -1.97 4.22
C VAL A 47 5.79 -1.19 3.65
N GLY A 48 6.10 -1.42 2.38
CA GLY A 48 7.17 -0.68 1.70
C GLY A 48 6.79 0.79 1.49
N ALA A 49 5.52 1.08 1.21
CA ALA A 49 5.00 2.44 1.11
C ALA A 49 5.12 3.19 2.45
N ILE A 50 4.71 2.58 3.56
CA ILE A 50 4.89 3.14 4.91
C ILE A 50 6.37 3.45 5.16
N THR A 51 7.28 2.54 4.82
CA THR A 51 8.72 2.75 4.97
C THR A 51 9.23 3.94 4.14
N ASN A 52 8.83 4.02 2.87
CA ASN A 52 9.23 5.08 1.95
C ASN A 52 8.71 6.45 2.39
N TYR A 53 7.42 6.57 2.70
CA TYR A 53 6.83 7.85 3.09
C TYR A 53 7.20 8.29 4.51
N THR A 54 7.48 7.35 5.41
CA THR A 54 8.11 7.67 6.70
C THR A 54 9.51 8.26 6.48
N THR A 55 10.29 7.67 5.57
CA THR A 55 11.61 8.20 5.19
C THR A 55 11.48 9.60 4.61
N GLN A 56 10.51 9.86 3.71
CA GLN A 56 10.31 11.19 3.13
C GLN A 56 9.84 12.24 4.15
N LEU A 57 9.11 11.81 5.19
CA LEU A 57 8.63 12.71 6.24
C LEU A 57 9.73 13.13 7.24
N ASP A 58 10.86 12.41 7.28
CA ASP A 58 11.97 12.72 8.18
C ASP A 58 12.50 14.16 7.96
N CYS A 59 12.66 14.91 9.05
CA CYS A 59 13.15 16.29 9.01
C CYS A 59 14.64 16.39 8.63
N THR A 60 15.40 15.31 8.78
CA THR A 60 16.87 15.29 8.66
C THR A 60 17.40 15.08 7.23
N ASN A 61 16.57 14.55 6.33
CA ASN A 61 16.95 14.18 4.95
C ASN A 61 16.93 15.33 3.93
N GLY A 62 16.49 16.53 4.34
CA GLY A 62 16.45 17.72 3.48
C GLY A 62 15.31 17.78 2.44
N TYR A 63 14.28 16.94 2.50
CA TYR A 63 13.10 17.09 1.62
C TYR A 63 12.37 18.42 1.85
N ASP A 64 11.78 18.94 0.77
CA ASP A 64 11.01 20.18 0.80
C ASP A 64 9.63 20.00 1.47
N ILE A 65 8.97 21.13 1.74
CA ILE A 65 7.68 21.14 2.42
C ILE A 65 6.58 20.43 1.60
N PHE A 66 6.64 20.49 0.27
CA PHE A 66 5.66 19.85 -0.60
C PHE A 66 5.80 18.33 -0.57
N THR A 67 7.02 17.80 -0.65
CA THR A 67 7.28 16.36 -0.54
C THR A 67 6.81 15.83 0.81
N ARG A 68 7.08 16.57 1.89
CA ARG A 68 6.64 16.19 3.25
C ARG A 68 5.12 16.23 3.42
N ASP A 69 4.42 17.22 2.84
CA ASP A 69 2.95 17.27 2.84
C ASP A 69 2.36 16.05 2.11
N PHE A 70 2.88 15.71 0.93
CA PHE A 70 2.47 14.51 0.20
C PHE A 70 2.77 13.24 1.01
N ALA A 71 3.97 13.12 1.57
CA ALA A 71 4.37 11.97 2.37
C ALA A 71 3.45 11.77 3.60
N LEU A 72 3.09 12.84 4.30
CA LEU A 72 2.18 12.79 5.44
C LEU A 72 0.78 12.30 5.04
N ARG A 73 0.23 12.80 3.92
CA ARG A 73 -1.09 12.37 3.40
C ARG A 73 -1.10 10.89 3.08
N PHE A 74 -0.10 10.43 2.32
CA PHE A 74 0.04 9.02 1.95
C PHE A 74 0.28 8.14 3.16
N LEU A 75 1.16 8.52 4.07
CA LEU A 75 1.45 7.76 5.28
C LEU A 75 0.21 7.59 6.15
N THR A 76 -0.57 8.65 6.36
CA THR A 76 -1.83 8.59 7.12
C THR A 76 -2.82 7.62 6.48
N HIS A 77 -2.92 7.64 5.14
CA HIS A 77 -3.78 6.73 4.40
C HIS A 77 -3.35 5.26 4.55
N PHE A 78 -2.07 4.96 4.36
CA PHE A 78 -1.54 3.60 4.44
C PHE A 78 -1.58 3.01 5.85
N VAL A 79 -1.49 3.83 6.89
CA VAL A 79 -1.75 3.39 8.28
C VAL A 79 -3.21 2.96 8.47
N GLY A 80 -4.16 3.57 7.76
CA GLY A 80 -5.52 3.07 7.68
C GLY A 80 -5.59 1.73 6.96
N ASP A 81 -5.04 1.66 5.76
CA ASP A 81 -5.10 0.46 4.90
C ASP A 81 -4.50 -0.78 5.57
N ILE A 82 -3.35 -0.66 6.25
CA ILE A 82 -2.70 -1.80 6.91
C ILE A 82 -3.50 -2.37 8.08
N THR A 83 -4.39 -1.56 8.68
CA THR A 83 -5.27 -2.02 9.76
C THR A 83 -6.55 -2.69 9.25
N GLN A 84 -6.86 -2.53 7.96
CA GLN A 84 -8.00 -3.19 7.34
C GLN A 84 -7.66 -4.67 7.09
N PRO A 85 -8.41 -5.63 7.67
CA PRO A 85 -8.10 -7.07 7.50
C PRO A 85 -8.17 -7.56 6.06
N TRP A 86 -8.87 -6.84 5.18
CA TRP A 86 -9.03 -7.16 3.76
C TRP A 86 -7.82 -6.73 2.91
N THR A 87 -6.61 -6.98 3.39
CA THR A 87 -5.45 -7.10 2.50
C THR A 87 -5.74 -8.21 1.49
N ARG A 88 -5.44 -8.02 0.20
CA ARG A 88 -5.82 -8.95 -0.87
C ARG A 88 -5.21 -10.34 -0.64
N GLU A 89 -5.99 -11.22 0.00
CA GLU A 89 -5.68 -12.64 0.08
C GLU A 89 -6.05 -13.28 -1.27
N ARG A 90 -5.09 -13.94 -1.91
CA ARG A 90 -5.33 -14.60 -3.19
C ARG A 90 -6.09 -15.90 -2.95
N TRP A 91 -7.42 -15.85 -2.98
CA TRP A 91 -8.27 -17.03 -3.13
C TRP A 91 -8.00 -17.70 -4.48
N LYS A 92 -7.03 -18.62 -4.52
CA LYS A 92 -6.91 -19.56 -5.63
C LYS A 92 -8.00 -20.61 -5.45
N TRP A 93 -9.14 -20.42 -6.11
CA TRP A 93 -10.04 -21.54 -6.42
C TRP A 93 -9.28 -22.47 -7.38
N SER A 94 -8.91 -23.65 -6.88
CA SER A 94 -8.45 -24.79 -7.69
C SER A 94 -9.62 -25.44 -8.42
#